data_AF-A3W7Q4-F1
#
_entry.id   AF-A3W7Q4-F1
#
_cell.length_a   1.000
_cell.length_b   1.000
_cell.length_c   1.000
_cell.angle_alpha   90.00
_cell.angle_beta   90.00
_cell.angle_gamma   90.00
#
_symmetry.space_group_name_H-M   'P 1'
#
loop_
_entity.id
_entity.type
_entity.pdbx_description
1 polymer ?
#
loop_
_entity_poly.entity_id
_entity_poly.type
_entity_poly.pdbx_seq_one_letter_code
_entity_poly.pdbx_strand_id
1 'polypeptide(L)' 'MRCLTVVLITLNALPVFAKSFDRPIPQAQSATAEFWFALGSIAMIAALVLVQRLVARK' A
#
# COMPACT_ATOMS: atom_id res chain seq x y z
N MET A 1 5.27 14.67 -49.23
CA MET A 1 6.03 14.03 -48.13
C MET A 1 6.38 15.03 -47.03
N ARG A 2 7.07 16.15 -47.34
CA ARG A 2 7.55 17.11 -46.33
C ARG A 2 6.46 17.79 -45.48
N CYS A 3 5.32 18.17 -46.07
CA CYS A 3 4.21 18.76 -45.32
C CYS A 3 3.53 17.74 -44.38
N LEU A 4 3.43 16.48 -44.80
CA LEU A 4 2.86 15.41 -43.98
C LEU A 4 3.73 15.17 -42.73
N THR A 5 5.05 15.18 -42.91
CA THR A 5 6.01 15.07 -41.79
C THR A 5 5.82 16.19 -40.78
N VAL A 6 5.66 17.45 -41.23
CA VAL A 6 5.44 18.59 -40.34
C VAL A 6 4.13 18.45 -39.57
N VAL A 7 3.04 18.07 -40.25
CA VAL A 7 1.73 17.87 -39.60
C VAL A 7 1.79 16.78 -38.52
N LEU A 8 2.41 15.64 -38.82
CA LEU A 8 2.55 14.54 -37.87
C LEU A 8 3.37 14.93 -36.63
N ILE A 9 4.45 15.70 -36.81
CA ILE A 9 5.26 16.20 -35.69
C ILE A 9 4.44 17.15 -34.82
N THR A 10 3.68 18.07 -35.43
CA THR A 10 2.86 19.02 -34.68
C THR A 10 1.73 18.35 -33.89
N LEU A 11 1.13 17.29 -34.44
CA LEU A 11 0.06 16.54 -33.76
C LEU A 11 0.58 15.73 -32.55
N ASN A 12 1.82 15.22 -32.61
CA ASN A 12 2.43 14.50 -31.49
C ASN A 12 2.89 15.42 -30.34
N ALA A 13 3.08 16.71 -30.61
CA ALA A 13 3.48 17.70 -29.61
C ALA A 13 2.28 18.30 -28.82
N LEU A 14 1.06 17.90 -29.14
CA LEU A 14 -0.13 18.37 -28.43
C LEU A 14 -0.19 17.77 -27.01
N PRO A 15 -0.58 18.55 -25.99
CA PRO A 15 -0.78 18.01 -24.66
C PRO A 15 -1.93 17.00 -24.67
N VAL A 16 -1.69 15.82 -24.10
CA VAL A 16 -2.74 14.83 -23.89
C VAL A 16 -3.58 15.26 -22.68
N PHE A 17 -4.89 15.40 -22.87
CA PHE A 17 -5.82 15.62 -21.77
C PHE A 17 -6.07 14.31 -21.03
N ALA A 18 -5.11 13.92 -20.20
CA ALA A 18 -5.27 12.80 -19.29
C ALA A 18 -6.04 13.25 -18.05
N LYS A 19 -6.89 12.36 -17.52
CA LYS A 19 -7.52 12.58 -16.21
C LYS A 19 -6.42 12.77 -15.15
N SER A 20 -6.59 13.74 -14.26
CA SER A 20 -5.69 13.91 -13.11
C SER A 20 -5.58 12.61 -12.32
N PHE A 21 -4.34 12.22 -12.00
CA PHE A 21 -4.08 11.09 -11.12
C PHE A 21 -4.73 11.36 -9.77
N ASP A 22 -5.70 10.53 -9.40
CA ASP A 22 -6.27 10.55 -8.07
C ASP A 22 -5.45 9.60 -7.20
N ARG A 23 -4.78 10.16 -6.19
CA ARG A 23 -3.98 9.34 -5.28
C ARG A 23 -4.93 8.48 -4.46
N PRO A 24 -4.72 7.15 -4.36
CA PRO A 24 -5.47 6.34 -3.41
C PRO A 24 -5.23 6.92 -2.01
N ILE A 25 -6.27 7.49 -1.41
CA ILE A 25 -6.19 7.93 -0.01
C ILE A 25 -6.24 6.66 0.83
N PRO A 26 -5.25 6.42 1.72
CA PRO A 26 -5.31 5.30 2.64
C PRO A 26 -6.64 5.31 3.38
N GLN A 27 -7.38 4.21 3.30
CA GLN A 27 -8.58 4.05 4.11
C GLN A 27 -8.18 4.21 5.59
N ALA A 28 -9.03 4.87 6.37
CA ALA A 28 -8.84 4.92 7.80
C ALA A 28 -8.69 3.48 8.33
N GLN A 29 -7.71 3.26 9.21
CA GLN A 29 -7.51 1.96 9.82
C GLN A 29 -8.81 1.54 10.51
N SER A 30 -9.35 0.37 10.14
CA SER A 30 -10.65 -0.04 10.67
C SER A 30 -10.53 -0.42 12.14
N ALA A 31 -11.52 -0.05 12.95
CA ALA A 31 -11.57 -0.42 14.37
C ALA A 31 -11.46 -1.95 14.56
N THR A 32 -11.97 -2.73 13.61
CA THR A 32 -11.82 -4.19 13.59
C THR A 32 -10.38 -4.63 13.37
N ALA A 33 -9.63 -4.00 12.46
CA ALA A 33 -8.23 -4.31 12.22
C ALA A 33 -7.37 -4.00 13.46
N GLU A 34 -7.63 -2.87 14.11
CA GLU A 34 -6.95 -2.47 15.34
C GLU A 34 -7.18 -3.47 16.48
N PHE A 35 -8.43 -3.91 16.64
CA PHE A 35 -8.79 -4.91 17.64
C PHE A 35 -8.04 -6.24 17.43
N TRP A 36 -8.05 -6.76 16.20
CA TRP A 36 -7.38 -8.03 15.90
C TRP A 36 -5.86 -7.94 15.99
N PHE A 37 -5.27 -6.81 15.60
CA PHE A 37 -3.85 -6.55 15.77
C PHE A 37 -3.45 -6.56 17.25
N ALA A 38 -4.21 -5.88 18.11
CA ALA A 38 -3.96 -5.85 19.55
C ALA A 38 -4.07 -7.25 20.16
N LEU A 39 -5.12 -7.99 19.81
CA LEU A 39 -5.33 -9.35 20.31
C LEU A 39 -4.19 -10.29 19.86
N GLY A 40 -3.79 -10.24 18.59
CA GLY A 40 -2.67 -11.02 18.07
C GLY A 40 -1.34 -10.69 18.76
N SER A 41 -1.09 -9.40 19.03
CA SER A 41 0.11 -8.95 19.73
C SER A 41 0.17 -9.50 21.16
N ILE A 42 -0.95 -9.46 21.90
CA ILE A 42 -1.05 -10.02 23.25
C ILE A 42 -0.80 -11.54 23.21
N ALA A 43 -1.43 -12.24 22.26
CA ALA A 43 -1.26 -13.68 22.11
C ALA A 43 0.20 -14.06 21.81
N MET A 44 0.89 -13.29 20.96
CA MET A 44 2.31 -13.49 20.65
C MET A 44 3.18 -13.35 21.90
N ILE A 45 2.99 -12.29 22.68
CA ILE A 45 3.74 -12.08 23.93
C ILE A 45 3.46 -13.22 24.92
N ALA A 46 2.20 -13.62 25.07
CA ALA A 46 1.83 -14.74 25.94
C ALA A 46 2.53 -16.04 25.52
N ALA A 47 2.59 -16.33 24.22
CA ALA A 47 3.30 -17.50 23.69
C ALA A 47 4.79 -17.47 24.04
N LEU A 48 5.47 -16.32 23.87
CA LEU A 48 6.88 -16.16 24.24
C LEU A 48 7.11 -16.40 25.74
N VAL A 49 6.24 -15.87 26.61
CA VAL A 49 6.31 -16.09 28.06
C VAL A 49 6.10 -17.56 28.40
N LEU A 50 5.13 -18.24 27.78
CA LEU A 50 4.87 -19.65 28.01
C LEU A 50 6.08 -20.52 27.61
N VAL A 51 6.69 -20.24 26.45
CA VAL A 51 7.90 -20.93 25.99
C VAL A 51 9.06 -20.70 26.96
N GLN A 52 9.31 -19.45 27.37
CA GLN A 52 10.35 -19.13 28.35
C GLN A 52 10.13 -19.89 29.66
N ARG A 53 8.88 -19.92 30.17
CA ARG A 53 8.54 -20.65 31.39
C ARG A 53 8.69 -22.15 31.24
N LEU A 54 8.43 -22.72 30.07
CA LEU A 54 8.62 -24.16 29.83
C LEU A 54 10.10 -24.52 29.85
N VAL A 55 10.95 -23.71 29.19
CA VAL A 55 12.40 -23.94 29.10
C VAL A 55 13.10 -23.67 30.44
N ALA A 56 12.63 -22.68 31.21
CA ALA A 56 13.22 -22.31 32.50
C ALA A 56 12.93 -23.30 33.64
N ARG A 57 12.04 -24.28 33.47
CA ARG A 57 11.69 -25.32 34.47
C ARG A 57 12.77 -26.41 34.63
N LYS A 58 14.03 -26.09 34.41
CA LYS A 58 15.14 -27.00 34.77
C LYS A 58 15.31 -27.02 36.29
#